data_AF-A0A1I6DC68-F1
#
_entry.id   AF-A0A1I6DC68-F1
#
_cell.length_a   1.000
_cell.length_b   1.000
_cell.length_c   1.000
_cell.angle_alpha   90.00
_cell.angle_beta   90.00
_cell.angle_gamma   90.00
#
_symmetry.space_group_name_H-M   'P 1'
#
loop_
_entity.id
_entity.type
_entity.pdbx_description
1 polymer ?
#
loop_
_entity_poly.entity_id
_entity_poly.type
_entity_poly.pdbx_seq_one_letter_code
_entity_poly.pdbx_strand_id
1 'polypeptide(L)' 'MITRTLVERINYLARKQRYEGLTDEEKAEQQKLRRQYLDGIRQQVVDAMDGAGYTRKHNTDCGCHDCKPHH' A
#
# COMPACT_ATOMS: atom_id res chain seq x y z
N MET A 1 -6.89 -6.57 -1.50
CA MET A 1 -5.96 -7.70 -1.57
C MET A 1 -5.15 -7.58 -2.86
N ILE A 2 -3.83 -7.69 -2.80
CA ILE A 2 -2.98 -7.66 -4.00
C ILE A 2 -3.14 -8.99 -4.72
N THR A 3 -3.66 -8.97 -5.95
CA THR A 3 -3.81 -10.17 -6.78
C THR A 3 -2.73 -10.24 -7.84
N ARG A 4 -2.40 -11.45 -8.30
CA ARG A 4 -1.43 -11.64 -9.38
C ARG A 4 -1.87 -10.95 -10.68
N THR A 5 -3.17 -11.00 -10.97
CA THR A 5 -3.79 -10.32 -12.12
C THR A 5 -3.61 -8.80 -12.09
N LEU A 6 -3.67 -8.18 -10.91
CA LEU A 6 -3.45 -6.74 -10.75
C LEU A 6 -2.00 -6.36 -11.09
N VAL A 7 -1.04 -7.12 -10.59
CA VAL A 7 0.39 -6.89 -10.88
C VAL A 7 0.71 -7.13 -12.36
N GLU A 8 0.16 -8.19 -12.95
CA GLU A 8 0.29 -8.50 -14.38
C GLU A 8 -0.25 -7.36 -15.24
N ARG A 9 -1.42 -6.79 -14.91
CA ARG A 9 -2.01 -5.67 -15.63
C ARG A 9 -1.19 -4.39 -15.51
N ILE A 10 -0.68 -4.07 -14.31
CA ILE A 10 0.23 -2.93 -14.11
C ILE A 10 1.50 -3.08 -14.97
N ASN A 11 2.08 -4.28 -15.01
CA ASN A 11 3.28 -4.57 -15.80
C ASN A 11 3.02 -4.53 -17.31
N TYR A 12 1.83 -4.96 -17.74
CA TYR A 12 1.39 -4.83 -19.12
C TYR A 12 1.31 -3.35 -19.53
N LEU A 13 0.57 -2.54 -18.77
CA LEU A 13 0.43 -1.10 -19.03
C LEU A 13 1.78 -0.38 -18.97
N ALA A 14 2.67 -0.75 -18.04
CA ALA A 14 4.01 -0.19 -17.95
C ALA A 14 4.88 -0.52 -19.16
N ARG A 15 4.78 -1.74 -19.70
CA ARG A 15 5.48 -2.12 -20.95
C ARG A 15 4.90 -1.34 -22.13
N LYS A 16 3.59 -1.28 -22.26
CA LYS A 16 2.92 -0.52 -23.32
C LYS A 16 3.33 0.95 -23.30
N GLN A 17 3.34 1.59 -22.13
CA GLN A 17 3.83 2.96 -21.94
C GLN A 17 5.24 3.20 -22.46
N ARG A 18 6.15 2.22 -22.31
CA ARG A 18 7.56 2.35 -22.71
C ARG A 18 7.79 2.20 -24.21
N TYR A 19 7.01 1.36 -24.88
CA TYR A 19 7.25 1.01 -26.29
C TYR A 19 6.27 1.67 -27.26
N GLU A 20 5.00 1.80 -26.87
CA GLU A 20 3.90 2.27 -27.73
C GLU A 20 3.30 3.60 -27.26
N GLY A 21 3.48 3.92 -25.97
CA GLY A 21 2.74 4.99 -25.29
C GLY A 21 1.40 4.48 -24.73
N LEU A 22 0.76 5.28 -23.88
CA LEU A 22 -0.55 4.97 -23.30
C LEU A 22 -1.58 5.98 -23.79
N THR A 23 -2.79 5.51 -24.07
CA THR A 23 -3.95 6.41 -24.20
C THR A 23 -4.30 7.01 -22.84
N ASP A 24 -5.10 8.07 -22.84
CA ASP A 24 -5.49 8.72 -21.59
C ASP A 24 -6.38 7.83 -20.72
N GLU A 25 -7.20 6.94 -21.31
CA GLU A 25 -7.92 5.93 -20.53
C GLU A 25 -6.97 4.93 -19.88
N GLU A 26 -5.96 4.47 -20.61
CA GLU A 26 -4.99 3.50 -20.09
C GLU A 26 -4.09 4.11 -19.01
N LYS A 27 -3.75 5.40 -19.10
CA LYS A 27 -3.07 6.13 -18.02
C LYS A 27 -3.94 6.18 -16.77
N ALA A 28 -5.22 6.51 -16.92
CA ALA A 28 -6.16 6.54 -15.80
C ALA A 28 -6.31 5.15 -15.16
N GLU A 29 -6.41 4.09 -15.98
CA GLU A 29 -6.41 2.70 -15.52
C GLU A 29 -5.12 2.37 -14.74
N GLN A 30 -3.96 2.68 -15.32
CA GLN A 30 -2.67 2.42 -14.69
C GLN A 30 -2.55 3.13 -13.34
N GLN A 31 -3.02 4.38 -13.24
CA GLN A 31 -2.98 5.16 -12.01
C GLN A 31 -3.90 4.58 -10.94
N LYS A 32 -5.12 4.16 -11.32
CA LYS A 32 -6.06 3.49 -10.43
C LYS A 32 -5.49 2.18 -9.90
N LEU A 33 -4.92 1.34 -10.77
CA LEU A 33 -4.32 0.06 -10.39
C LEU A 33 -3.10 0.25 -9.48
N ARG A 34 -2.23 1.22 -9.78
CA ARG A 34 -1.09 1.56 -8.92
C ARG A 34 -1.53 1.99 -7.52
N ARG A 35 -2.61 2.77 -7.41
CA ARG A 35 -3.12 3.18 -6.10
C ARG A 35 -3.64 1.99 -5.30
N GLN A 36 -4.42 1.10 -5.92
CA GLN A 36 -4.86 -0.14 -5.29
C GLN A 36 -3.71 -1.04 -4.83
N TYR A 37 -2.65 -1.14 -5.64
CA TYR A 37 -1.42 -1.85 -5.27
C TYR A 37 -0.77 -1.24 -4.02
N LEU A 38 -0.55 0.07 -4.03
CA LEU A 38 0.12 0.79 -2.93
C LEU A 38 -0.68 0.72 -1.64
N ASP A 39 -2.00 0.85 -1.70
CA ASP A 39 -2.84 0.74 -0.52
C ASP A 39 -2.76 -0.68 0.08
N GLY A 40 -2.74 -1.71 -0.77
CA GLY A 40 -2.51 -3.09 -0.34
C GLY A 40 -1.14 -3.32 0.29
N ILE A 41 -0.07 -2.77 -0.31
CA ILE A 41 1.29 -2.89 0.23
C ILE A 41 1.39 -2.14 1.55
N ARG A 42 0.80 -0.94 1.65
CA ARG A 42 0.82 -0.15 2.89
C ARG A 42 0.22 -0.94 4.05
N GLN A 43 -0.92 -1.61 3.84
CA GLN A 43 -1.52 -2.45 4.87
C GLN A 43 -0.59 -3.61 5.26
N GLN A 44 -0.06 -4.35 4.28
CA GLN A 44 0.87 -5.45 4.55
C GLN A 44 2.12 -5.01 5.35
N VAL A 45 2.65 -3.82 5.05
CA VAL A 45 3.78 -3.25 5.78
C VAL A 45 3.39 -2.88 7.21
N VAL A 46 2.21 -2.27 7.41
CA VAL A 46 1.70 -1.97 8.76
C VAL A 46 1.52 -3.24 9.58
N ASP A 47 0.87 -4.25 9.01
CA ASP A 47 0.66 -5.55 9.66
C ASP A 47 1.99 -6.22 10.03
N ALA A 48 2.98 -6.15 9.13
CA ALA A 48 4.32 -6.70 9.38
C ALA A 48 5.07 -5.93 10.48
N MET A 49 4.92 -4.60 10.55
CA MET A 49 5.52 -3.77 11.59
C MET A 49 4.87 -4.03 12.96
N ASP A 50 3.54 -4.14 13.00
CA ASP A 50 2.80 -4.47 14.22
C ASP A 50 3.19 -5.87 14.73
N GLY A 51 3.28 -6.87 13.84
CA GLY A 51 3.75 -8.22 14.18
C GLY A 51 5.22 -8.28 14.63
N ALA A 52 6.06 -7.39 14.12
CA ALA A 52 7.45 -7.23 14.54
C ALA A 52 7.61 -6.41 15.84
N GLY A 53 6.51 -5.97 16.46
CA GLY A 53 6.52 -5.21 17.72
C GLY A 53 6.79 -3.71 17.55
N TYR A 54 6.83 -3.20 16.32
CA TYR A 54 6.92 -1.76 16.02
C TYR A 54 5.52 -1.13 16.07
N THR A 55 4.90 -1.16 17.25
CA THR A 55 3.66 -0.41 17.46
C THR A 55 3.97 1.09 17.48
N ARG A 56 3.05 1.90 16.95
CA ARG A 56 3.13 3.35 17.13
C ARG A 56 3.11 3.65 18.62
N LYS A 57 4.28 3.93 19.21
CA LYS A 57 4.35 4.50 20.55
C LYS A 57 3.63 5.83 20.50
N HIS A 58 2.46 5.88 21.14
CA HIS A 58 1.81 7.15 21.39
C HIS A 58 2.78 8.03 22.19
N ASN A 59 2.87 9.31 21.82
CA ASN A 59 3.62 10.28 22.63
C ASN A 59 2.98 10.37 24.02
N THR A 60 3.76 10.76 25.03
CA THR A 60 3.43 10.74 26.47
C THR A 60 2.23 11.61 26.86
N ASP A 61 1.55 12.25 25.89
CA ASP A 61 0.36 13.10 26.04
C ASP A 61 -0.89 12.50 25.36
N CYS A 62 -1.06 11.17 25.40
CA CYS A 62 -2.29 10.52 24.92
C CYS A 62 -3.28 10.27 26.07
N GLY A 63 -4.45 10.89 26.00
CA GLY A 63 -5.58 10.65 26.91
C GLY A 63 -6.36 9.35 26.65
N CYS A 64 -5.67 8.29 26.21
CA CYS A 64 -6.25 7.00 25.88
C CYS A 64 -6.09 5.99 27.04
N HIS A 65 -7.17 5.29 27.42
CA HIS A 65 -7.26 4.51 28.67
C HIS A 65 -6.53 3.14 28.62
N ASP A 66 -5.96 2.75 27.47
CA ASP A 66 -5.38 1.42 27.24
C ASP A 66 -3.84 1.39 27.23
N CYS A 67 -3.16 2.50 27.49
CA CYS A 67 -1.70 2.52 27.63
C CYS A 67 -1.28 2.29 29.08
N LYS A 68 -1.27 1.03 29.57
CA LYS A 68 -0.56 0.70 30.82
C LYS A 68 0.88 0.28 30.52
N PRO A 69 1.89 0.83 31.23
CA PRO A 69 3.25 0.34 31.13
C PRO A 69 3.29 -1.07 31.72
N HIS A 70 3.85 -2.02 30.96
CA HIS A 70 4.29 -3.28 31.55
C HIS A 70 5.44 -2.96 32.52
N HIS A 71 5.25 -3.32 33.78
CA HIS A 71 6.27 -3.27 34.84
C HIS A 71 7.24 -4.44 34.72
#